data_AF-A0A847ETR7-F1
#
_entry.id   AF-A0A847ETR7-F1
#
_cell.length_a   1.000
_cell.length_b   1.000
_cell.length_c   1.000
_cell.angle_alpha   90.00
_cell.angle_beta   90.00
_cell.angle_gamma   90.00
#
_symmetry.space_group_name_H-M   'P 1'
#
loop_
_entity.id
_entity.type
_entity.pdbx_description
1 polymer ?
#
loop_
_entity_poly.entity_id
_entity_poly.type
_entity_poly.pdbx_seq_one_letter_code
_entity_poly.pdbx_strand_id
1 'polypeptide(L)'
;METLEYIPQDGNIDEQDITTFHDTKQEETEYKEVFVQSFTQAVDTIEKEQIFNDKDFNICLLDIDGVLFKDNMVKLPIVSHFSDTEISERTKKAYNRLVSITKGNLVISTNRGEKEKLIFNSGKVLNQVKQLVKSNGNNTPIFTGL
;
A
#
# COMPACT_ATOMS: atom_id res chain seq x y z
N MET A 1 0.97 30.23 -26.44
CA MET A 1 1.50 30.19 -27.83
C MET A 1 2.10 28.80 -27.98
N GLU A 2 1.59 27.88 -28.79
CA GLU A 2 0.69 27.94 -29.95
C GLU A 2 -0.53 27.03 -29.72
N THR A 3 -1.70 27.46 -30.20
CA THR A 3 -2.90 26.64 -30.34
C THR A 3 -2.80 25.89 -31.66
N LEU A 4 -2.85 24.56 -31.63
CA LEU A 4 -2.96 23.76 -32.85
C LEU A 4 -4.43 23.73 -33.29
N GLU A 5 -4.76 24.54 -34.29
CA GLU A 5 -6.03 24.47 -34.98
C GLU A 5 -6.04 23.25 -35.92
N TYR A 6 -6.93 22.31 -35.65
CA TYR A 6 -7.26 21.25 -36.61
C TYR A 6 -8.29 21.82 -37.60
N ILE A 7 -7.89 21.97 -38.86
CA ILE A 7 -8.79 22.36 -39.95
C ILE A 7 -9.15 21.09 -40.74
N PRO A 8 -10.41 20.63 -40.71
CA PRO A 8 -10.85 19.48 -41.51
C PRO A 8 -10.73 19.81 -43.00
N GLN A 9 -10.23 18.86 -43.80
CA GLN A 9 -9.94 19.09 -45.23
C GLN A 9 -11.14 18.96 -46.18
N ASP A 10 -12.34 18.65 -45.71
CA ASP A 10 -13.49 18.53 -46.60
C ASP A 10 -14.64 19.41 -46.12
N GLY A 11 -15.00 20.36 -46.98
CA GLY A 11 -15.94 21.44 -46.70
C GLY A 11 -17.38 20.96 -46.57
N ASN A 12 -17.84 20.82 -45.33
CA ASN A 12 -19.21 21.11 -44.93
C ASN A 12 -19.25 21.34 -43.42
N ILE A 13 -19.41 22.60 -43.03
CA ILE A 13 -19.53 23.01 -41.62
C ILE A 13 -21.02 23.26 -41.37
N ASP A 14 -21.72 22.27 -40.82
CA ASP A 14 -22.96 22.54 -40.09
C ASP A 14 -22.55 23.16 -38.73
N GLU A 15 -23.04 24.37 -38.45
CA GLU A 15 -22.68 25.21 -37.29
C GLU A 15 -23.07 24.63 -35.90
N GLN A 16 -23.29 23.32 -35.76
CA GLN A 16 -23.75 22.72 -34.49
C GLN A 16 -22.81 21.70 -33.83
N ASP A 17 -21.68 21.34 -34.43
CA ASP A 17 -20.73 20.39 -33.81
C ASP A 17 -19.48 21.07 -33.22
N ILE A 18 -19.68 22.17 -32.48
CA ILE A 18 -18.67 22.63 -31.54
C ILE A 18 -18.87 21.85 -30.23
N THR A 19 -18.45 20.59 -30.22
CA THR A 19 -18.25 19.84 -28.98
C THR A 19 -17.26 20.62 -28.12
N THR A 20 -17.78 21.37 -27.16
CA THR A 20 -16.98 22.06 -26.16
C THR A 20 -16.45 20.96 -25.25
N PHE A 21 -15.20 20.57 -25.43
CA PHE A 21 -14.50 19.77 -24.43
C PHE A 21 -14.40 20.64 -23.19
N HIS A 22 -15.33 20.44 -22.24
CA HIS A 22 -15.13 20.92 -20.90
C HIS A 22 -13.85 20.24 -20.39
N ASP A 23 -12.79 21.03 -20.25
CA ASP A 23 -11.65 20.68 -19.41
C ASP A 23 -12.23 20.32 -18.05
N THR A 24 -12.40 19.01 -17.81
CA THR A 24 -12.61 18.50 -16.47
C THR A 24 -11.37 18.87 -15.71
N LYS A 25 -11.46 19.96 -14.95
CA LYS A 25 -10.44 20.47 -14.04
C LYS A 25 -9.80 19.27 -13.35
N GLN A 26 -8.60 18.91 -13.79
CA GLN A 26 -7.86 17.79 -13.24
C GLN A 26 -7.60 18.14 -11.78
N GLU A 27 -8.32 17.50 -10.85
CA GLU A 27 -8.02 17.66 -9.43
C GLU A 27 -6.58 17.20 -9.23
N GLU A 28 -5.70 18.12 -8.82
CA GLU A 28 -4.32 17.78 -8.52
C GLU A 28 -4.32 16.72 -7.42
N THR A 29 -3.68 15.58 -7.69
CA THR A 29 -3.51 14.52 -6.70
C THR A 29 -2.57 15.06 -5.61
N GLU A 30 -3.13 15.44 -4.46
CA GLU A 30 -2.36 15.95 -3.33
C GLU A 30 -1.70 14.79 -2.58
N TYR A 31 -0.37 14.81 -2.49
CA TYR A 31 0.38 13.88 -1.65
C TYR A 31 0.40 14.39 -0.21
N LYS A 32 -0.03 13.54 0.73
CA LYS A 32 0.05 13.80 2.18
C LYS A 32 0.89 12.74 2.86
N GLU A 33 1.91 13.18 3.60
CA GLU A 33 2.70 12.32 4.48
C GLU A 33 2.31 12.53 5.94
N VAL A 34 2.19 11.43 6.70
CA VAL A 34 1.88 11.47 8.14
C VAL A 34 2.91 10.64 8.89
N PHE A 35 3.74 11.29 9.69
CA PHE A 35 4.73 10.64 10.52
C PHE A 35 4.11 10.12 11.82
N VAL A 36 4.34 8.83 12.12
CA VAL A 36 3.90 8.19 13.36
C VAL A 36 5.07 7.46 14.03
N GLN A 37 4.96 7.22 15.33
CA GLN A 37 6.02 6.59 16.13
C GLN A 37 5.96 5.05 16.10
N SER A 38 4.85 4.49 15.64
CA SER A 38 4.65 3.03 15.60
C SER A 38 3.54 2.62 14.64
N PHE A 39 3.57 1.35 14.22
CA PHE A 39 2.51 0.75 13.44
C PHE A 39 1.13 0.82 14.12
N THR A 40 1.06 0.60 15.43
CA THR A 40 -0.22 0.75 16.17
C THR A 40 -0.79 2.15 16.03
N GLN A 41 0.06 3.17 16.14
CA GLN A 41 -0.38 4.56 16.00
C GLN A 41 -0.83 4.87 14.57
N ALA A 42 -0.20 4.32 13.53
CA ALA A 42 -0.70 4.43 12.17
C ALA A 42 -2.13 3.89 12.05
N VAL A 43 -2.39 2.70 12.59
CA VAL A 43 -3.74 2.09 12.56
C VAL A 43 -4.75 2.95 13.31
N ASP A 44 -4.38 3.48 14.48
CA ASP A 44 -5.25 4.38 15.26
C ASP A 44 -5.59 5.66 14.48
N THR A 45 -4.61 6.24 13.77
CA THR A 45 -4.82 7.42 12.90
C THR A 45 -5.74 7.10 11.73
N ILE A 46 -5.52 5.99 11.02
CA ILE A 46 -6.35 5.56 9.89
C ILE A 46 -7.81 5.38 10.33
N GLU A 47 -8.03 4.74 11.48
CA GLU A 47 -9.38 4.54 12.03
C GLU A 47 -10.04 5.86 12.44
N LYS A 48 -9.31 6.72 13.16
CA LYS A 48 -9.82 8.01 13.66
C LYS A 48 -10.15 8.98 12.53
N GLU A 49 -9.31 9.05 11.50
CA GLU A 49 -9.50 9.92 10.34
C GLU A 49 -10.53 9.36 9.35
N GLN A 50 -11.05 8.14 9.58
CA GLN A 50 -12.03 7.47 8.72
C GLN A 50 -11.57 7.40 7.25
N ILE A 51 -10.28 7.12 7.04
CA ILE A 51 -9.70 7.05 5.69
C ILE A 51 -10.43 6.00 4.85
N PHE A 52 -10.74 4.85 5.42
CA PHE A 52 -11.55 3.80 4.79
C PHE A 52 -13.03 3.99 5.13
N ASN A 53 -13.67 4.91 4.42
CA ASN A 53 -15.11 5.14 4.47
C ASN A 53 -15.82 4.46 3.27
N ASP A 54 -17.16 4.44 3.29
CA ASP A 54 -17.95 3.76 2.24
C ASP A 54 -18.14 4.58 0.95
N LYS A 55 -17.64 5.82 0.90
CA LYS A 55 -17.79 6.73 -0.24
C LYS A 55 -16.60 6.64 -1.21
N ASP A 56 -15.41 6.38 -0.70
CA ASP A 56 -14.16 6.44 -1.45
C ASP A 56 -13.54 5.03 -1.63
N PHE A 57 -13.02 4.77 -2.83
CA PHE A 57 -12.25 3.55 -3.06
C PHE A 57 -10.80 3.73 -2.60
N ASN A 58 -10.46 3.08 -1.50
CA ASN A 58 -9.13 3.15 -0.89
C ASN A 58 -8.43 1.80 -0.90
N ILE A 59 -7.11 1.80 -1.12
CA ILE A 59 -6.24 0.62 -1.00
C ILE A 59 -5.16 0.93 0.05
N CYS A 60 -4.92 -0.02 0.96
CA CYS A 60 -3.82 0.03 1.92
C CYS A 60 -2.67 -0.86 1.45
N LEU A 61 -1.49 -0.27 1.26
CA LEU A 61 -0.24 -1.01 1.05
C LEU A 61 0.53 -1.07 2.36
N LEU A 62 0.92 -2.27 2.77
CA LEU A 62 1.62 -2.53 4.03
C LEU A 62 2.99 -3.15 3.77
N ASP A 63 4.06 -2.44 4.13
CA ASP A 63 5.39 -3.04 4.21
C ASP A 63 5.53 -3.91 5.47
N ILE A 64 6.53 -4.79 5.49
CA ILE A 64 6.81 -5.68 6.62
C ILE A 64 7.98 -5.18 7.49
N ASP A 65 8.98 -4.54 6.88
CA ASP A 65 10.26 -4.27 7.52
C ASP A 65 10.26 -2.94 8.28
N GLY A 66 10.33 -3.00 9.61
CA GLY A 66 10.14 -1.81 10.46
C GLY A 66 8.67 -1.48 10.71
N VAL A 67 7.76 -2.26 10.12
CA VAL A 67 6.31 -2.18 10.35
C VAL A 67 5.85 -3.36 11.19
N LEU A 68 5.88 -4.57 10.61
CA LEU A 68 5.52 -5.80 11.32
C LEU A 68 6.68 -6.31 12.17
N PHE A 69 7.91 -6.16 11.69
CA PHE A 69 9.13 -6.50 12.40
C PHE A 69 9.87 -5.22 12.76
N LYS A 70 9.71 -4.78 14.01
CA LYS A 70 10.37 -3.56 14.51
C LYS A 70 11.85 -3.76 14.82
N ASP A 71 12.27 -4.99 15.10
CA ASP A 71 13.66 -5.29 15.41
C ASP A 71 14.55 -5.07 14.19
N ASN A 72 15.51 -4.16 14.30
CA ASN A 72 16.44 -3.87 13.23
C ASN A 72 17.37 -5.04 12.92
N MET A 73 17.55 -6.01 13.83
CA MET A 73 18.39 -7.19 13.57
C MET A 73 17.86 -8.03 12.40
N VAL A 74 16.54 -8.04 12.17
CA VAL A 74 15.97 -8.75 11.01
C VAL A 74 16.35 -8.10 9.68
N LYS A 75 16.77 -6.83 9.71
CA LYS A 75 17.21 -6.04 8.54
C LYS A 75 18.71 -6.12 8.30
N LEU A 76 19.47 -6.75 9.19
CA LEU A 76 20.92 -6.85 9.07
C LEU A 76 21.31 -8.09 8.24
N PRO A 77 22.20 -7.94 7.24
CA PRO A 77 22.75 -9.05 6.49
C PRO A 77 23.40 -10.07 7.42
N ILE A 78 23.19 -11.37 7.16
CA ILE A 78 23.75 -12.51 7.91
C ILE A 78 23.22 -12.61 9.36
N VAL A 79 23.22 -11.51 10.12
CA VAL A 79 22.74 -11.42 11.50
C VAL A 79 21.25 -11.77 11.60
N SER A 80 20.45 -11.39 10.61
CA SER A 80 19.01 -11.72 10.57
C SER A 80 18.70 -13.22 10.60
N HIS A 81 19.67 -14.09 10.28
CA HIS A 81 19.48 -15.54 10.39
C HIS A 81 19.44 -16.02 11.84
N PHE A 82 20.03 -15.27 12.76
CA PHE A 82 20.12 -15.59 14.18
C PHE A 82 19.07 -14.85 15.03
N SER A 83 18.34 -13.91 14.45
CA SER A 83 17.27 -13.20 15.16
C SER A 83 15.99 -14.02 15.26
N ASP A 84 15.30 -13.88 16.40
CA ASP A 84 13.92 -14.33 16.54
C ASP A 84 12.98 -13.37 15.83
N THR A 85 12.45 -13.84 14.70
CA THR A 85 11.56 -13.09 13.83
C THR A 85 10.11 -13.27 14.28
N GLU A 86 9.81 -13.07 15.56
CA GLU A 86 8.43 -13.14 16.04
C GLU A 86 7.74 -11.79 15.92
N ILE A 87 6.52 -11.81 15.39
CA ILE A 87 5.65 -10.63 15.38
C ILE A 87 5.06 -10.48 16.78
N SER A 88 5.25 -9.32 17.41
CA SER A 88 4.72 -9.07 18.75
C SER A 88 3.18 -9.13 18.77
N GLU A 89 2.59 -9.58 19.89
CA GLU A 89 1.13 -9.61 20.05
C GLU A 89 0.48 -8.23 19.86
N ARG A 90 1.16 -7.15 20.28
CA ARG A 90 0.70 -5.78 20.02
C ARG A 90 0.58 -5.50 18.53
N THR A 91 1.58 -5.89 17.75
CA THR A 91 1.59 -5.75 16.29
C THR A 91 0.50 -6.61 15.65
N LYS A 92 0.32 -7.86 16.08
CA LYS A 92 -0.74 -8.75 15.57
C LYS A 92 -2.13 -8.15 15.79
N LYS A 93 -2.40 -7.62 16.99
CA LYS A 93 -3.69 -6.94 17.29
C LYS A 93 -3.90 -5.71 16.41
N ALA A 94 -2.87 -4.90 16.18
CA ALA A 94 -2.95 -3.76 15.28
C ALA A 94 -3.22 -4.19 13.82
N TYR A 95 -2.55 -5.24 13.36
CA TYR A 95 -2.80 -5.82 12.02
C TYR A 95 -4.25 -6.29 11.87
N ASN A 96 -4.78 -7.03 12.86
CA ASN A 96 -6.16 -7.51 12.79
C ASN A 96 -7.16 -6.35 12.74
N ARG A 97 -6.92 -5.28 13.50
CA ARG A 97 -7.72 -4.04 13.40
C ARG A 97 -7.64 -3.42 12.01
N LEU A 98 -6.44 -3.31 11.43
CA LEU A 98 -6.25 -2.78 10.08
C LEU A 98 -7.00 -3.61 9.03
N VAL A 99 -6.97 -4.94 9.13
CA VAL A 99 -7.76 -5.84 8.25
C VAL A 99 -9.26 -5.52 8.35
N SER A 100 -9.79 -5.32 9.56
CA SER A 100 -11.19 -4.96 9.76
C SER A 100 -11.54 -3.58 9.18
N ILE A 101 -10.67 -2.59 9.37
CA ILE A 101 -10.87 -1.21 8.89
C ILE A 101 -10.86 -1.17 7.35
N THR A 102 -9.94 -1.90 6.72
CA THR A 102 -9.74 -1.87 5.26
C THR A 102 -10.76 -2.72 4.48
N LYS A 103 -11.57 -3.54 5.17
CA LYS A 103 -12.66 -4.34 4.57
C LYS A 103 -12.23 -5.16 3.34
N GLY A 104 -11.00 -5.68 3.34
CA GLY A 104 -10.44 -6.48 2.25
C GLY A 104 -9.53 -5.73 1.29
N ASN A 105 -9.42 -4.41 1.40
CA ASN A 105 -8.55 -3.59 0.54
C ASN A 105 -7.13 -3.42 1.13
N LEU A 106 -6.64 -4.42 1.86
CA LEU A 106 -5.27 -4.45 2.39
C LEU A 106 -4.40 -5.38 1.54
N VAL A 107 -3.22 -4.90 1.18
CA VAL A 107 -2.19 -5.65 0.47
C VAL A 107 -0.87 -5.52 1.23
N ILE A 108 -0.18 -6.63 1.40
CA ILE A 108 1.20 -6.65 1.93
C ILE A 108 2.17 -6.63 0.75
N SER A 109 3.14 -5.73 0.80
CA SER A 109 4.05 -5.42 -0.29
C SER A 109 5.46 -5.26 0.26
N THR A 110 6.42 -6.08 -0.20
CA THR A 110 7.79 -6.07 0.36
C THR A 110 8.86 -6.38 -0.67
N ASN A 111 10.04 -5.79 -0.48
CA ASN A 111 11.24 -6.10 -1.25
C ASN A 111 11.87 -7.46 -0.84
N ARG A 112 11.39 -8.10 0.23
CA ARG A 112 11.85 -9.46 0.58
C ARG A 112 11.30 -10.48 -0.41
N GLY A 113 12.17 -11.23 -1.06
CA GLY A 113 11.85 -12.32 -1.97
C GLY A 113 12.90 -13.44 -1.94
N GLU A 114 12.95 -14.24 -2.99
CA GLU A 114 13.90 -15.36 -3.09
C GLU A 114 15.37 -14.92 -3.23
N LYS A 115 15.61 -13.82 -3.95
CA LYS A 115 16.97 -13.30 -4.19
C LYS A 115 17.62 -12.82 -2.90
N GLU A 116 16.82 -12.33 -1.97
CA GLU A 116 17.25 -11.77 -0.70
C GLU A 116 17.48 -12.87 0.35
N LYS A 117 16.97 -14.10 0.16
CA LYS A 117 17.11 -15.21 1.11
C LYS A 117 18.56 -15.58 1.45
N LEU A 118 19.50 -15.30 0.54
CA LEU A 118 20.91 -15.63 0.73
C LEU A 118 21.61 -14.67 1.70
N ILE A 119 21.16 -13.40 1.73
CA ILE A 119 21.77 -12.32 2.50
C ILE A 119 20.94 -12.03 3.77
N PHE A 120 19.63 -12.23 3.68
CA PHE A 120 18.66 -11.93 4.71
C PHE A 120 17.80 -13.15 5.00
N ASN A 121 17.28 -13.24 6.22
CA ASN A 121 16.35 -14.29 6.64
C ASN A 121 14.91 -14.11 6.09
N SER A 122 14.79 -13.78 4.80
CA SER A 122 13.53 -13.52 4.11
C SER A 122 12.58 -14.71 4.17
N GLY A 123 13.09 -15.94 4.16
CA GLY A 123 12.27 -17.14 4.31
C GLY A 123 11.50 -17.21 5.63
N LYS A 124 12.19 -17.03 6.77
CA LYS A 124 11.58 -17.08 8.11
C LYS A 124 10.60 -15.92 8.30
N VAL A 125 11.00 -14.72 7.87
CA VAL A 125 10.15 -13.52 7.95
C VAL A 125 8.86 -13.67 7.13
N LEU A 126 8.97 -14.06 5.85
CA LEU A 126 7.78 -14.27 5.01
C LEU A 126 6.88 -15.39 5.54
N ASN A 127 7.44 -16.44 6.13
CA ASN A 127 6.65 -17.50 6.77
C ASN A 127 5.83 -16.96 7.95
N GLN A 128 6.42 -16.11 8.79
CA GLN A 128 5.73 -15.49 9.92
C GLN A 128 4.58 -14.57 9.47
N VAL A 129 4.80 -13.80 8.40
CA VAL A 129 3.73 -12.98 7.79
C VAL A 129 2.61 -13.85 7.23
N LYS A 130 2.94 -14.92 6.49
CA LYS A 130 1.94 -15.87 5.98
C LYS A 130 1.14 -16.54 7.11
N GLN A 131 1.81 -16.89 8.22
CA GLN A 131 1.14 -17.44 9.40
C GLN A 131 0.21 -16.42 10.06
N LEU A 132 0.61 -15.15 10.17
CA LEU A 132 -0.25 -14.07 10.66
C LEU A 132 -1.52 -13.93 9.81
N VAL A 133 -1.37 -13.80 8.49
CA VAL A 133 -2.50 -13.72 7.53
C VAL A 133 -3.45 -14.90 7.73
N LYS A 134 -2.91 -16.13 7.71
CA LYS A 134 -3.69 -17.36 7.88
C LYS A 134 -4.39 -17.44 9.24
N SER A 135 -3.72 -17.08 10.33
CA SER A 135 -4.29 -17.13 11.69
C SER A 135 -5.44 -16.16 11.90
N ASN A 136 -5.45 -15.04 11.17
CA ASN A 136 -6.52 -14.05 11.23
C ASN A 136 -7.64 -14.35 10.21
N GLY A 137 -7.63 -15.53 9.57
CA GLY A 137 -8.71 -16.00 8.70
C GLY A 137 -9.01 -15.12 7.49
N ASN A 138 -8.06 -14.27 7.07
CA ASN A 138 -8.19 -13.39 5.91
C ASN A 138 -7.27 -13.86 4.78
N ASN A 139 -7.51 -13.31 3.59
CA ASN A 139 -6.75 -13.62 2.37
C ASN A 139 -5.94 -12.42 1.90
N THR A 140 -5.40 -11.60 2.83
CA THR A 140 -4.58 -10.43 2.47
C THR A 140 -3.46 -10.85 1.51
N PRO A 141 -3.42 -10.33 0.27
CA PRO A 141 -2.39 -10.67 -0.71
C PRO A 141 -1.01 -10.24 -0.23
N ILE A 142 0.02 -11.03 -0.57
CA ILE A 142 1.43 -10.74 -0.25
C ILE A 142 2.22 -10.72 -1.56
N PHE A 143 2.78 -9.56 -1.92
CA PHE A 143 3.70 -9.38 -3.05
C PHE A 143 5.13 -9.24 -2.54
N THR A 144 6.06 -9.96 -3.17
CA THR A 144 7.45 -10.15 -2.72
C THR A 144 8.45 -9.82 -3.82
N GLY A 145 9.62 -9.30 -3.45
CA GLY A 145 10.73 -9.05 -4.38
C GLY A 145 10.50 -7.85 -5.30
N LEU A 146 9.82 -6.83 -4.76
CA LEU A 146 9.63 -5.53 -5.40
C LEU A 146 10.91 -4.69 -5.44
#